data_AF-A0A914ZFR1-F1
#
_entry.id   AF-A0A914ZFR1-F1
#
_cell.length_a   1.000
_cell.length_b   1.000
_cell.length_c   1.000
_cell.angle_alpha   90.00
_cell.angle_beta   90.00
_cell.angle_gamma   90.00
#
_symmetry.space_group_name_H-M   'P 1'
#
loop_
_entity.id
_entity.type
_entity.pdbx_description
1 polymer ?
#
loop_
_entity_poly.entity_id
_entity_poly.type
_entity_poly.pdbx_seq_one_letter_code
_entity_poly.pdbx_strand_id
1 'polypeptide(L)'
;MILTHIQVFFTLTYLSAMLSIVASVYVLRNPLHRRNARNLSAGGSYSQRTFGDSLQRRIRSARVKTETNVDSAYCKNGGTLLGNNRCECVFPFTGRRCLDYACVHGISVGARYDPDSLFFNKPCICDEDWIGELCDVPTADQCNDRGEFRDGHCHCIGYFFGSQCQYVSRCEHGKRKYSRCICEDGWQGDYCHEIICQHGYPDTHNGSQSCICPARFTGTHCDRCAQYGPKIQPYPDCTIRISQPKARVLRQETDSQIRSRMLITVGACSLLLLLVITMFILHQRRLMKMRKSPYEESRRRELEERQNMLEQAAISMDHISNEERLLRMAESKLASSSQSITTKRSQCNER
;
A
#
# COMPACT_ATOMS: atom_id res chain seq x y z
N MET A 1 4.88 50.15 24.31
CA MET A 1 4.59 50.10 22.86
C MET A 1 5.23 48.91 22.13
N ILE A 2 6.19 48.16 22.70
CA ILE A 2 6.80 47.00 22.01
C ILE A 2 5.96 45.71 22.15
N LEU A 3 5.26 45.50 23.27
CA LEU A 3 4.38 44.33 23.45
C LEU A 3 3.16 44.32 22.51
N THR A 4 2.66 45.49 22.11
CA THR A 4 1.51 45.60 21.20
C THR A 4 1.86 45.22 19.77
N HIS A 5 3.11 45.44 19.33
CA HIS A 5 3.57 45.01 18.00
C HIS A 5 3.77 43.50 17.90
N ILE A 6 4.18 42.84 18.99
CA ILE A 6 4.37 41.38 19.03
C ILE A 6 3.00 40.66 18.95
N GLN A 7 1.99 41.15 19.67
CA GLN A 7 0.64 40.56 19.62
C GLN A 7 -0.02 40.71 18.23
N VAL A 8 0.22 41.81 17.52
CA VAL A 8 -0.29 42.01 16.15
C VAL A 8 0.42 41.10 15.14
N PHE A 9 1.72 40.82 15.33
CA PHE A 9 2.46 39.89 14.48
C PHE A 9 1.99 38.44 14.64
N PHE A 10 1.67 38.02 15.87
CA PHE A 10 1.16 36.67 16.14
C PHE A 10 -0.27 36.46 15.62
N THR A 11 -1.12 37.49 15.62
CA THR A 11 -2.48 37.37 15.07
C THR A 11 -2.49 37.35 13.55
N LEU A 12 -1.64 38.14 12.88
CA LEU A 12 -1.51 38.16 11.42
C LEU A 12 -0.92 36.85 10.86
N THR A 13 0.09 36.29 11.53
CA THR A 13 0.67 35.00 11.13
C THR A 13 -0.32 33.85 11.32
N TYR A 14 -1.12 33.86 12.39
CA TYR A 14 -2.16 32.86 12.63
C TYR A 14 -3.30 32.91 11.60
N LEU A 15 -3.75 34.11 11.21
CA LEU A 15 -4.75 34.29 10.15
C LEU A 15 -4.25 33.81 8.78
N SER A 16 -2.98 34.04 8.45
CA SER A 16 -2.38 33.58 7.19
C SER A 16 -2.28 32.04 7.10
N ALA A 17 -2.02 31.36 8.21
CA ALA A 17 -1.94 29.90 8.25
C ALA A 17 -3.32 29.24 8.07
N MET A 18 -4.39 29.86 8.59
CA MET A 18 -5.76 29.35 8.46
C MET A 18 -6.30 29.45 7.03
N LEU A 19 -5.92 30.50 6.29
CA LEU A 19 -6.31 30.66 4.88
C LEU A 19 -5.69 29.61 3.94
N SER A 20 -4.46 29.16 4.21
CA SER A 20 -3.78 28.12 3.42
C SER A 20 -4.38 26.72 3.58
N ILE A 21 -4.96 26.43 4.75
CA ILE A 21 -5.60 25.14 5.05
C ILE A 21 -6.98 25.05 4.37
N VAL A 22 -7.73 26.16 4.28
CA VAL A 22 -9.04 26.19 3.61
C VAL A 22 -8.91 26.05 2.09
N ALA A 23 -7.84 26.57 1.47
CA ALA A 23 -7.59 26.43 0.04
C ALA A 23 -7.29 24.97 -0.40
N SER A 24 -6.68 24.18 0.48
CA SER A 24 -6.33 22.78 0.19
C SER A 24 -7.53 21.83 0.26
N VAL A 25 -8.59 22.20 0.98
CA VAL A 25 -9.81 21.40 1.12
C VAL A 25 -10.77 21.59 -0.07
N TYR A 26 -10.70 22.70 -0.80
CA TYR A 26 -11.57 22.97 -1.95
C TYR A 26 -11.17 22.24 -3.25
N VAL A 27 -9.96 21.67 -3.34
CA VAL A 27 -9.47 21.01 -4.57
C VAL A 27 -9.88 19.52 -4.66
N LEU A 28 -10.42 18.93 -3.58
CA LEU A 28 -10.68 17.49 -3.49
C LEU A 28 -12.15 17.08 -3.69
N ARG A 29 -12.95 17.90 -4.37
CA ARG A 29 -14.36 17.57 -4.61
C ARG A 29 -14.83 17.97 -6.01
N ASN A 30 -14.49 17.16 -7.01
CA ASN A 30 -15.38 16.85 -8.15
C ASN A 30 -14.83 15.67 -8.99
N PRO A 31 -15.53 14.53 -9.04
CA PRO A 31 -15.28 13.45 -9.99
C PRO A 31 -16.36 13.43 -11.08
N LEU A 32 -16.01 13.46 -12.37
CA LEU A 32 -16.97 13.08 -13.42
C LEU A 32 -16.28 12.63 -14.74
N HIS A 33 -16.63 11.39 -15.12
CA HIS A 33 -16.84 10.83 -16.47
C HIS A 33 -15.62 10.68 -17.43
N ARG A 34 -15.16 9.48 -17.85
CA ARG A 34 -15.76 8.28 -18.51
C ARG A 34 -15.96 8.43 -20.04
N ARG A 35 -15.43 7.43 -20.78
CA ARG A 35 -15.62 7.00 -22.19
C ARG A 35 -14.70 7.67 -23.23
N ASN A 36 -14.08 6.98 -24.21
CA ASN A 36 -14.58 5.87 -25.03
C ASN A 36 -13.46 4.97 -25.60
N ALA A 37 -13.86 3.72 -25.83
CA ALA A 37 -13.23 2.76 -26.75
C ALA A 37 -13.66 3.00 -28.20
N ARG A 38 -12.87 2.47 -29.15
CA ARG A 38 -13.20 1.89 -30.48
C ARG A 38 -11.88 1.31 -31.03
N ASN A 39 -11.69 -0.01 -31.15
CA ASN A 39 -12.18 -0.96 -32.16
C ASN A 39 -11.80 -0.62 -33.60
N LEU A 40 -11.05 -1.53 -34.23
CA LEU A 40 -11.15 -2.08 -35.60
C LEU A 40 -10.20 -3.31 -35.63
N SER A 41 -10.69 -4.57 -35.54
CA SER A 41 -11.09 -5.50 -36.64
C SER A 41 -9.94 -5.81 -37.62
N ALA A 42 -9.71 -6.99 -38.18
CA ALA A 42 -10.28 -8.35 -38.17
C ALA A 42 -9.18 -9.21 -38.85
N GLY A 43 -8.97 -10.49 -38.52
CA GLY A 43 -9.67 -11.62 -39.12
C GLY A 43 -8.74 -12.42 -40.05
N GLY A 44 -8.80 -13.75 -40.00
CA GLY A 44 -8.28 -14.60 -41.09
C GLY A 44 -7.50 -15.85 -40.66
N SER A 45 -8.23 -16.90 -40.29
CA SER A 45 -7.77 -18.29 -40.46
C SER A 45 -8.26 -18.76 -41.83
N TYR A 46 -7.39 -19.31 -42.69
CA TYR A 46 -7.82 -20.04 -43.88
C TYR A 46 -6.84 -21.16 -44.24
N SER A 47 -7.39 -22.35 -44.41
CA SER A 47 -6.81 -23.55 -45.01
C SER A 47 -7.27 -23.63 -46.47
N GLN A 48 -6.35 -23.90 -47.41
CA GLN A 48 -6.53 -24.56 -48.72
C GLN A 48 -5.18 -24.46 -49.48
N ARG A 49 -4.50 -25.56 -49.86
CA ARG A 49 -4.63 -26.33 -51.13
C ARG A 49 -4.75 -25.37 -52.35
N THR A 50 -3.96 -25.41 -53.42
CA THR A 50 -3.18 -26.45 -54.14
C THR A 50 -2.51 -25.82 -55.38
N PHE A 51 -1.71 -26.62 -56.13
CA PHE A 51 -1.31 -26.51 -57.55
C PHE A 51 -0.08 -25.63 -57.90
N GLY A 52 0.95 -26.10 -58.62
CA GLY A 52 1.18 -27.35 -59.37
C GLY A 52 2.68 -27.70 -59.43
N ASP A 53 3.07 -28.97 -59.35
CA ASP A 53 3.07 -30.02 -60.39
C ASP A 53 4.15 -29.87 -61.47
N SER A 54 5.26 -30.61 -61.30
CA SER A 54 5.70 -31.62 -62.29
C SER A 54 7.02 -32.28 -61.89
N LEU A 55 6.93 -33.51 -61.36
CA LEU A 55 7.42 -34.69 -62.10
C LEU A 55 6.92 -35.98 -61.41
N GLN A 56 5.67 -36.37 -61.68
CA GLN A 56 5.23 -37.76 -61.48
C GLN A 56 5.87 -38.65 -62.55
N ARG A 57 6.47 -39.78 -62.13
CA ARG A 57 6.05 -41.14 -62.53
C ARG A 57 7.14 -42.17 -62.19
N ARG A 58 6.86 -43.01 -61.20
CA ARG A 58 6.86 -44.49 -61.33
C ARG A 58 6.36 -45.13 -60.03
N ILE A 59 5.05 -45.13 -59.85
CA ILE A 59 4.40 -46.26 -59.19
C ILE A 59 4.01 -47.23 -60.31
N ARG A 60 4.83 -48.27 -60.49
CA ARG A 60 4.38 -49.55 -61.01
C ARG A 60 5.05 -50.61 -60.16
N SER A 61 4.24 -51.20 -59.28
CA SER A 61 4.29 -52.63 -59.00
C SER A 61 5.67 -53.17 -58.58
N ALA A 62 6.21 -52.68 -57.47
CA ALA A 62 6.90 -53.61 -56.57
C ALA A 62 5.83 -54.16 -55.64
N ARG A 63 5.08 -55.14 -56.17
CA ARG A 63 4.41 -56.19 -55.41
C ARG A 63 5.22 -56.38 -54.13
N VAL A 64 4.71 -55.88 -53.00
CA VAL A 64 5.14 -56.32 -51.68
C VAL A 64 5.01 -57.82 -51.78
N LYS A 65 6.15 -58.49 -51.93
CA LYS A 65 6.21 -59.94 -51.93
C LYS A 65 5.55 -60.30 -50.62
N THR A 66 4.37 -60.89 -50.74
CA THR A 66 3.90 -61.92 -49.83
C THR A 66 5.06 -62.85 -49.57
N GLU A 67 5.84 -62.57 -48.53
CA GLU A 67 6.49 -63.63 -47.79
C GLU A 67 5.35 -64.38 -47.11
N THR A 68 4.78 -65.32 -47.84
CA THR A 68 4.40 -66.59 -47.26
C THR A 68 5.68 -67.22 -46.71
N ASN A 69 6.14 -66.74 -45.57
CA ASN A 69 6.74 -67.62 -44.60
C ASN A 69 5.80 -67.55 -43.41
N VAL A 70 5.35 -68.71 -42.96
CA VAL A 70 4.64 -68.83 -41.69
C VAL A 70 5.68 -68.49 -40.63
N ASP A 71 5.87 -67.18 -40.40
CA ASP A 71 6.78 -66.64 -39.41
C ASP A 71 6.08 -66.91 -38.08
N SER A 72 6.28 -68.12 -37.59
CA SER A 72 5.86 -68.55 -36.27
C SER A 72 6.40 -67.49 -35.32
N ALA A 73 5.55 -66.62 -34.79
CA ALA A 73 5.99 -65.54 -33.92
C ALA A 73 6.71 -66.19 -32.73
N TYR A 74 8.03 -66.16 -32.72
CA TYR A 74 8.84 -66.72 -31.66
C TYR A 74 9.63 -65.60 -31.01
N CYS A 75 9.70 -65.67 -29.69
CA CYS A 75 10.43 -64.73 -28.87
C CYS A 75 11.81 -65.32 -28.56
N LYS A 76 12.86 -64.52 -28.71
CA LYS A 76 14.22 -64.90 -28.30
C LYS A 76 14.52 -64.37 -26.91
N ASN A 77 15.68 -64.76 -26.39
CA ASN A 77 16.23 -64.21 -25.16
C ASN A 77 15.27 -64.25 -23.96
N GLY A 78 14.54 -65.37 -23.84
CA GLY A 78 13.60 -65.59 -22.73
C GLY A 78 12.28 -64.82 -22.81
N GLY A 79 11.94 -64.20 -23.95
CA GLY A 79 10.67 -63.50 -24.12
C GLY A 79 9.45 -64.45 -24.18
N THR A 80 8.29 -63.96 -23.74
CA THR A 80 7.03 -64.70 -23.72
C THR A 80 6.14 -64.26 -24.89
N LEU A 81 5.58 -65.23 -25.63
CA LEU A 81 4.67 -64.93 -26.74
C LEU A 81 3.26 -64.61 -26.21
N LEU A 82 2.74 -63.44 -26.55
CA LEU A 82 1.37 -63.02 -26.27
C LEU A 82 0.45 -63.33 -27.46
N GLY A 83 -0.87 -63.43 -27.18
CA GLY A 83 -1.89 -63.87 -28.14
C GLY A 83 -2.12 -62.99 -29.38
N ASN A 84 -1.37 -61.91 -29.54
CA ASN A 84 -1.38 -61.02 -30.71
C ASN A 84 -0.08 -61.05 -31.52
N ASN A 85 0.67 -62.16 -31.47
CA ASN A 85 1.99 -62.32 -32.10
C ASN A 85 3.01 -61.25 -31.64
N ARG A 86 2.86 -60.74 -30.42
CA ARG A 86 3.81 -59.79 -29.80
C ARG A 86 4.57 -60.51 -28.70
N CYS A 87 5.87 -60.25 -28.62
CA CYS A 87 6.69 -60.73 -27.51
C CYS A 87 6.68 -59.75 -26.34
N GLU A 88 6.55 -60.29 -25.13
CA GLU A 88 6.94 -59.63 -23.89
C GLU A 88 8.40 -59.99 -23.60
N CYS A 89 9.27 -58.98 -23.58
CA CYS A 89 10.71 -59.18 -23.46
C CYS A 89 11.17 -59.02 -22.01
N VAL A 90 12.11 -59.86 -21.59
CA VAL A 90 12.80 -59.72 -20.31
C VAL A 90 13.91 -58.69 -20.48
N PHE A 91 14.03 -57.76 -19.53
CA PHE A 91 15.11 -56.78 -19.52
C PHE A 91 16.49 -57.49 -19.50
N PRO A 92 17.48 -57.08 -20.32
CA PRO A 92 17.55 -55.83 -21.09
C PRO A 92 17.10 -55.92 -22.57
N PHE A 93 16.38 -56.98 -22.96
CA PHE A 93 15.97 -57.18 -24.34
C PHE A 93 14.69 -56.41 -24.70
N THR A 94 14.59 -56.00 -25.95
CA THR A 94 13.47 -55.25 -26.52
C THR A 94 13.24 -55.59 -28.00
N GLY A 95 12.28 -54.90 -28.61
CA GLY A 95 11.90 -55.09 -30.01
C GLY A 95 10.88 -56.21 -30.19
N ARG A 96 10.44 -56.41 -31.45
CA ARG A 96 9.31 -57.31 -31.76
C ARG A 96 9.56 -58.78 -31.41
N ARG A 97 10.83 -59.19 -31.40
CA ARG A 97 11.27 -60.58 -31.14
C ARG A 97 12.25 -60.71 -29.97
N CYS A 98 12.41 -59.65 -29.17
CA CYS A 98 13.37 -59.60 -28.06
C CYS A 98 14.83 -59.82 -28.51
N LEU A 99 15.18 -59.35 -29.70
CA LEU A 99 16.52 -59.46 -30.27
C LEU A 99 17.34 -58.17 -30.12
N ASP A 100 16.67 -57.07 -29.81
CA ASP A 100 17.29 -55.75 -29.64
C ASP A 100 17.59 -55.51 -28.16
N TYR A 101 18.48 -54.58 -27.85
CA TYR A 101 18.81 -54.17 -26.49
C TYR A 101 18.16 -52.83 -26.15
N ALA A 102 17.71 -52.67 -24.90
CA ALA A 102 17.09 -51.45 -24.40
C ALA A 102 18.15 -50.37 -24.08
N CYS A 103 18.90 -49.94 -25.09
CA CYS A 103 19.90 -48.88 -24.97
C CYS A 103 19.20 -47.56 -24.60
N VAL A 104 19.70 -46.86 -23.57
CA VAL A 104 19.10 -45.61 -23.09
C VAL A 104 19.56 -44.44 -23.97
N HIS A 105 20.88 -44.28 -24.14
CA HIS A 105 21.51 -43.22 -24.93
C HIS A 105 22.41 -43.79 -26.03
N GLY A 106 21.80 -44.45 -27.01
CA GLY A 106 22.52 -45.03 -28.13
C GLY A 106 21.69 -45.96 -29.00
N ILE A 107 22.37 -46.68 -29.88
CA ILE A 107 21.78 -47.56 -30.87
C ILE A 107 22.01 -49.03 -30.49
N SER A 108 20.95 -49.82 -30.50
CA SER A 108 21.04 -51.27 -30.29
C SER A 108 21.72 -51.96 -31.48
N VAL A 109 22.73 -52.77 -31.18
CA VAL A 109 23.37 -53.68 -32.15
C VAL A 109 22.47 -54.89 -32.46
N GLY A 110 21.68 -55.29 -31.47
CA GLY A 110 20.64 -56.31 -31.56
C GLY A 110 21.17 -57.64 -32.10
N ALA A 111 20.52 -58.20 -33.12
CA ALA A 111 20.86 -59.50 -33.69
C ALA A 111 22.27 -59.60 -34.33
N ARG A 112 22.99 -58.48 -34.48
CA ARG A 112 24.38 -58.45 -34.97
C ARG A 112 25.42 -58.52 -33.85
N TYR A 113 24.96 -58.55 -32.60
CA TYR A 113 25.84 -58.61 -31.45
C TYR A 113 26.66 -59.90 -31.47
N ASP A 114 27.98 -59.73 -31.44
CA ASP A 114 28.94 -60.82 -31.46
C ASP A 114 30.14 -60.39 -30.59
N PRO A 115 30.38 -61.04 -29.44
CA PRO A 115 31.45 -60.65 -28.52
C PRO A 115 32.84 -60.70 -29.16
N ASP A 116 33.04 -61.50 -30.20
CA ASP A 116 34.32 -61.65 -30.91
C ASP A 116 34.46 -60.67 -32.09
N SER A 117 33.43 -59.88 -32.40
CA SER A 117 33.43 -58.91 -33.50
C SER A 117 34.13 -57.60 -33.13
N LEU A 118 35.03 -57.14 -34.00
CA LEU A 118 35.77 -55.88 -33.79
C LEU A 118 34.86 -54.63 -33.68
N PHE A 119 33.66 -54.68 -34.29
CA PHE A 119 32.75 -53.53 -34.39
C PHE A 119 31.42 -53.73 -33.63
N PHE A 120 31.04 -54.97 -33.35
CA PHE A 120 29.75 -55.32 -32.75
C PHE A 120 29.89 -56.14 -31.45
N ASN A 121 31.02 -55.99 -30.76
CA ASN A 121 31.31 -56.61 -29.46
C ASN A 121 30.58 -56.00 -28.27
N LYS A 122 29.76 -54.98 -28.48
CA LYS A 122 28.91 -54.38 -27.44
C LYS A 122 27.44 -54.43 -27.84
N PRO A 123 26.52 -54.65 -26.89
CA PRO A 123 25.08 -54.73 -27.19
C PRO A 123 24.52 -53.38 -27.66
N CYS A 124 25.13 -52.27 -27.24
CA CYS A 124 24.78 -50.91 -27.63
C CYS A 124 26.01 -50.14 -28.15
N ILE A 125 25.77 -49.27 -29.14
CA ILE A 125 26.71 -48.22 -29.57
C ILE A 125 26.22 -46.91 -28.97
N CYS A 126 26.96 -46.36 -28.01
CA CYS A 126 26.54 -45.19 -27.23
C CYS A 126 26.83 -43.86 -27.94
N ASP A 127 26.05 -42.85 -27.58
CA ASP A 127 26.31 -41.44 -27.95
C ASP A 127 27.59 -40.91 -27.27
N GLU A 128 28.16 -39.80 -27.75
CA GLU A 128 29.49 -39.30 -27.35
C GLU A 128 29.69 -39.08 -25.83
N ASP A 129 28.61 -38.85 -25.08
CA ASP A 129 28.64 -38.57 -23.64
C ASP A 129 28.15 -39.73 -22.75
N TRP A 130 27.99 -40.94 -23.31
CA TRP A 130 27.43 -42.08 -22.60
C TRP A 130 28.26 -43.35 -22.78
N ILE A 131 28.31 -44.13 -21.72
CA ILE A 131 29.06 -45.39 -21.61
C ILE A 131 28.22 -46.42 -20.84
N GLY A 132 28.76 -47.64 -20.70
CA GLY A 132 28.06 -48.79 -20.13
C GLY A 132 27.56 -49.74 -21.23
N GLU A 133 27.12 -50.92 -20.83
CA GLU A 133 26.60 -51.90 -21.80
C GLU A 133 25.27 -51.44 -22.43
N LEU A 134 24.47 -50.66 -21.69
CA LEU A 134 23.18 -50.13 -22.15
C LEU A 134 23.18 -48.61 -22.34
N CYS A 135 24.36 -47.98 -22.32
CA CYS A 135 24.51 -46.52 -22.43
C CYS A 135 23.74 -45.75 -21.36
N ASP A 136 23.78 -46.26 -20.13
CA ASP A 136 23.06 -45.76 -18.95
C ASP A 136 23.95 -44.97 -17.99
N VAL A 137 25.27 -44.92 -18.26
CA VAL A 137 26.25 -44.20 -17.43
C VAL A 137 26.80 -43.00 -18.21
N PRO A 138 26.69 -41.77 -17.70
CA PRO A 138 27.29 -40.61 -18.36
C PRO A 138 28.83 -40.64 -18.22
N THR A 139 29.55 -40.18 -19.24
CA THR A 139 31.02 -40.13 -19.24
C THR A 139 31.60 -39.19 -18.17
N ALA A 140 30.83 -38.23 -17.67
CA ALA A 140 31.23 -37.29 -16.61
C ALA A 140 31.65 -37.99 -15.29
N ASP A 141 31.11 -39.18 -15.00
CA ASP A 141 31.29 -39.80 -13.68
C ASP A 141 32.55 -40.69 -13.53
N GLN A 142 33.42 -40.81 -14.53
CA GLN A 142 34.55 -41.76 -14.47
C GLN A 142 35.70 -41.34 -13.53
N CYS A 143 35.87 -40.04 -13.27
CA CYS A 143 36.96 -39.50 -12.43
C CYS A 143 36.47 -38.49 -11.38
N ASN A 144 35.22 -38.61 -10.92
CA ASN A 144 34.57 -37.73 -9.93
C ASN A 144 34.66 -36.23 -10.26
N ASP A 145 34.62 -35.85 -11.55
CA ASP A 145 34.87 -34.49 -12.05
C ASP A 145 36.22 -33.87 -11.61
N ARG A 146 37.14 -34.70 -11.09
CA ARG A 146 38.44 -34.31 -10.52
C ARG A 146 39.62 -34.77 -11.37
N GLY A 147 39.35 -35.17 -12.60
CA GLY A 147 40.34 -35.65 -13.54
C GLY A 147 39.75 -35.91 -14.92
N GLU A 148 40.64 -36.16 -15.87
CA GLU A 148 40.29 -36.55 -17.22
C GLU A 148 40.56 -38.04 -17.42
N PHE A 149 39.62 -38.76 -18.01
CA PHE A 149 39.80 -40.17 -18.32
C PHE A 149 40.55 -40.32 -19.67
N ARG A 150 41.75 -40.92 -19.65
CA ARG A 150 42.56 -41.17 -20.87
C ARG A 150 43.23 -42.54 -20.79
N ASP A 151 43.29 -43.27 -21.91
CA ASP A 151 43.96 -44.58 -22.03
C ASP A 151 43.56 -45.64 -20.99
N GLY A 152 42.30 -45.60 -20.52
CA GLY A 152 41.78 -46.56 -19.55
C GLY A 152 42.10 -46.23 -18.08
N HIS A 153 42.63 -45.03 -17.79
CA HIS A 153 42.94 -44.57 -16.45
C HIS A 153 42.65 -43.07 -16.24
N CYS A 154 42.35 -42.68 -14.99
CA CYS A 154 42.10 -41.28 -14.65
C CYS A 154 43.39 -40.47 -14.47
N HIS A 155 43.50 -39.36 -15.20
CA HIS A 155 44.51 -38.33 -15.01
C HIS A 155 43.93 -37.20 -14.14
N CYS A 156 44.30 -37.21 -12.85
CA CYS A 156 43.74 -36.29 -11.87
C CYS A 156 44.31 -34.87 -11.97
N ILE A 157 43.46 -33.87 -11.74
CA ILE A 157 43.87 -32.46 -11.72
C ILE A 157 44.37 -32.04 -10.32
N GLY A 158 45.28 -31.07 -10.28
CA GLY A 158 45.76 -30.47 -9.03
C GLY A 158 46.39 -31.49 -8.08
N TYR A 159 45.83 -31.60 -6.86
CA TYR A 159 46.33 -32.48 -5.80
C TYR A 159 45.53 -33.78 -5.65
N PHE A 160 44.57 -34.05 -6.54
CA PHE A 160 43.79 -35.29 -6.49
C PHE A 160 44.61 -36.49 -6.98
N PHE A 161 44.33 -37.66 -6.41
CA PHE A 161 44.96 -38.91 -6.82
C PHE A 161 44.08 -40.13 -6.50
N GLY A 162 44.46 -41.29 -7.03
CA GLY A 162 43.72 -42.54 -6.93
C GLY A 162 43.15 -42.97 -8.27
N SER A 163 42.63 -44.20 -8.35
CA SER A 163 42.09 -44.79 -9.59
C SER A 163 40.91 -44.01 -10.18
N GLN A 164 40.22 -43.21 -9.36
CA GLN A 164 39.09 -42.35 -9.75
C GLN A 164 39.26 -40.92 -9.22
N CYS A 165 40.49 -40.47 -8.89
CA CYS A 165 40.74 -39.14 -8.32
C CYS A 165 40.00 -38.85 -6.99
N GLN A 166 39.80 -39.89 -6.19
CA GLN A 166 39.00 -39.85 -4.97
C GLN A 166 39.74 -39.29 -3.74
N TYR A 167 41.07 -39.21 -3.78
CA TYR A 167 41.90 -38.82 -2.64
C TYR A 167 42.62 -37.50 -2.86
N VAL A 168 42.97 -36.82 -1.78
CA VAL A 168 43.70 -35.54 -1.81
C VAL A 168 45.09 -35.72 -1.20
N SER A 169 46.12 -35.36 -1.94
CA SER A 169 47.52 -35.56 -1.55
C SER A 169 48.02 -34.49 -0.56
N ARG A 170 47.58 -33.24 -0.73
CA ARG A 170 48.02 -32.07 0.05
C ARG A 170 46.84 -31.16 0.37
N CYS A 171 46.89 -30.54 1.54
CA CYS A 171 45.99 -29.45 1.96
C CYS A 171 46.80 -28.15 2.04
N GLU A 172 46.23 -27.03 1.61
CA GLU A 172 46.86 -25.71 1.77
C GLU A 172 46.63 -25.17 3.18
N HIS A 173 45.38 -24.86 3.52
CA HIS A 173 44.99 -24.33 4.83
C HIS A 173 44.19 -25.36 5.64
N GLY A 174 44.85 -26.47 6.00
CA GLY A 174 44.17 -27.58 6.65
C GLY A 174 45.07 -28.75 7.01
N LYS A 175 44.45 -29.77 7.63
CA LYS A 175 45.12 -31.03 7.99
C LYS A 175 44.48 -32.19 7.25
N ARG A 176 45.32 -33.09 6.73
CA ARG A 176 44.85 -34.29 6.03
C ARG A 176 44.43 -35.37 7.03
N LYS A 177 43.19 -35.88 6.92
CA LYS A 177 42.67 -37.00 7.70
C LYS A 177 41.90 -37.95 6.78
N TYR A 178 42.23 -39.24 6.82
CA TYR A 178 41.62 -40.26 5.95
C TYR A 178 41.63 -39.87 4.46
N SER A 179 42.76 -39.34 3.98
CA SER A 179 42.94 -38.94 2.57
C SER A 179 41.99 -37.86 2.06
N ARG A 180 41.39 -37.09 2.97
CA ARG A 180 40.67 -35.84 2.70
C ARG A 180 41.26 -34.71 3.54
N CYS A 181 41.04 -33.47 3.12
CA CYS A 181 41.44 -32.29 3.88
C CYS A 181 40.35 -31.87 4.86
N ILE A 182 40.77 -31.55 6.08
CA ILE A 182 39.96 -30.86 7.08
C ILE A 182 40.49 -29.44 7.13
N CYS A 183 39.69 -28.48 6.66
CA CYS A 183 40.10 -27.09 6.55
C CYS A 183 40.13 -26.40 7.90
N GLU A 184 41.04 -25.45 8.04
CA GLU A 184 41.06 -24.50 9.14
C GLU A 184 39.91 -23.50 9.00
N ASP A 185 39.53 -22.87 10.12
CA ASP A 185 38.42 -21.92 10.15
C ASP A 185 38.66 -20.79 9.13
N GLY A 186 37.65 -20.51 8.30
CA GLY A 186 37.74 -19.49 7.26
C GLY A 186 38.27 -19.98 5.91
N TRP A 187 38.49 -21.29 5.73
CA TRP A 187 38.89 -21.89 4.46
C TRP A 187 37.96 -23.03 4.05
N GLN A 188 37.81 -23.23 2.74
CA GLN A 188 36.99 -24.28 2.15
C GLN A 188 37.60 -24.84 0.85
N GLY A 189 36.87 -25.77 0.23
CA GLY A 189 37.31 -26.49 -0.97
C GLY A 189 37.97 -27.82 -0.61
N ASP A 190 38.11 -28.71 -1.61
CA ASP A 190 38.58 -30.09 -1.41
C ASP A 190 39.98 -30.20 -0.80
N TYR A 191 40.82 -29.19 -1.02
CA TYR A 191 42.16 -29.06 -0.45
C TYR A 191 42.40 -27.75 0.31
N CYS A 192 41.33 -27.07 0.73
CA CYS A 192 41.37 -25.88 1.60
C CYS A 192 42.12 -24.69 0.99
N HIS A 193 41.87 -24.41 -0.29
CA HIS A 193 42.52 -23.34 -1.05
C HIS A 193 41.60 -22.12 -1.24
N GLU A 194 40.31 -22.26 -0.96
CA GLU A 194 39.34 -21.17 -1.10
C GLU A 194 39.16 -20.47 0.23
N ILE A 195 39.41 -19.16 0.27
CA ILE A 195 39.12 -18.34 1.44
C ILE A 195 37.62 -18.07 1.56
N ILE A 196 37.08 -18.20 2.76
CA ILE A 196 35.72 -17.79 3.09
C ILE A 196 35.74 -16.32 3.52
N CYS A 197 35.00 -15.48 2.81
CA CYS A 197 34.82 -14.07 3.15
C CYS A 197 33.43 -13.87 3.77
N GLN A 198 33.36 -13.41 5.02
CA GLN A 198 32.05 -13.17 5.64
C GLN A 198 31.36 -11.94 5.06
N HIS A 199 32.10 -10.84 4.93
CA HIS A 199 31.60 -9.58 4.37
C HIS A 199 32.56 -9.07 3.29
N GLY A 200 32.46 -9.61 2.08
CA GLY A 200 33.33 -9.22 0.97
C GLY A 200 33.41 -10.31 -0.10
N TYR A 201 34.48 -10.28 -0.88
CA TYR A 201 34.79 -11.29 -1.88
C TYR A 201 36.29 -11.60 -1.92
N PRO A 202 36.69 -12.78 -2.41
CA PRO A 202 38.10 -13.16 -2.51
C PRO A 202 38.87 -12.24 -3.46
N ASP A 203 40.10 -11.88 -3.08
CA ASP A 203 41.02 -11.14 -3.93
C ASP A 203 41.65 -12.06 -4.99
N THR A 204 41.05 -12.10 -6.17
CA THR A 204 41.54 -12.92 -7.29
C THR A 204 42.92 -12.48 -7.80
N HIS A 205 43.33 -11.23 -7.57
CA HIS A 205 44.67 -10.76 -7.96
C HIS A 205 45.77 -11.31 -7.07
N ASN A 206 45.45 -11.59 -5.80
CA ASN A 206 46.38 -12.14 -4.81
C ASN A 206 46.19 -13.64 -4.59
N GLY A 207 45.73 -14.37 -5.61
CA GLY A 207 45.52 -15.82 -5.53
C GLY A 207 44.49 -16.24 -4.49
N SER A 208 43.49 -15.39 -4.22
CA SER A 208 42.42 -15.63 -3.24
C SER A 208 42.92 -15.91 -1.82
N GLN A 209 44.09 -15.38 -1.44
CA GLN A 209 44.64 -15.56 -0.08
C GLN A 209 44.06 -14.57 0.95
N SER A 210 43.31 -13.57 0.51
CA SER A 210 42.68 -12.56 1.37
C SER A 210 41.37 -12.06 0.77
N CYS A 211 40.48 -11.56 1.63
CA CYS A 211 39.23 -10.95 1.20
C CYS A 211 39.36 -9.43 1.00
N ILE A 212 38.69 -8.92 -0.04
CA ILE A 212 38.51 -7.49 -0.25
C ILE A 212 37.29 -7.05 0.57
N CYS A 213 37.55 -6.30 1.65
CA CYS A 213 36.52 -5.88 2.59
C CYS A 213 35.92 -4.51 2.23
N PRO A 214 34.60 -4.32 2.40
CA PRO A 214 33.99 -3.00 2.42
C PRO A 214 34.54 -2.15 3.56
N ALA A 215 34.50 -0.82 3.44
CA ALA A 215 35.11 0.13 4.39
C ALA A 215 34.70 -0.02 5.88
N ARG A 216 33.60 -0.74 6.18
CA ARG A 216 33.14 -1.00 7.55
C ARG A 216 33.73 -2.27 8.19
N PHE A 217 34.25 -3.18 7.37
CA PHE A 217 34.78 -4.47 7.79
C PHE A 217 36.28 -4.52 7.49
N THR A 218 36.99 -5.35 8.26
CA THR A 218 38.43 -5.55 8.15
C THR A 218 38.79 -6.97 8.57
N GLY A 219 40.06 -7.34 8.39
CA GLY A 219 40.59 -8.68 8.62
C GLY A 219 40.65 -9.52 7.35
N THR A 220 41.44 -10.59 7.40
CA THR A 220 41.69 -11.47 6.25
C THR A 220 40.40 -12.07 5.68
N HIS A 221 39.41 -12.33 6.55
CA HIS A 221 38.10 -12.89 6.21
C HIS A 221 36.95 -11.86 6.29
N CYS A 222 37.26 -10.57 6.46
CA CYS A 222 36.29 -9.50 6.72
C CYS A 222 35.33 -9.79 7.90
N ASP A 223 35.91 -10.37 8.96
CA ASP A 223 35.24 -10.89 10.16
C ASP A 223 35.33 -9.93 11.35
N ARG A 224 35.90 -8.74 11.16
CA ARG A 224 36.07 -7.71 12.20
C ARG A 224 35.56 -6.36 11.74
N CYS A 225 35.15 -5.52 12.69
CA CYS A 225 34.79 -4.15 12.39
C CYS A 225 36.06 -3.32 12.13
N ALA A 226 36.06 -2.51 11.06
CA ALA A 226 37.19 -1.63 10.73
C ALA A 226 37.38 -0.50 11.74
N GLN A 227 36.29 -0.08 12.40
CA GLN A 227 36.30 0.98 13.40
C GLN A 227 36.19 0.39 14.81
N TYR A 228 36.96 0.96 15.75
CA TYR A 228 36.96 0.57 17.16
C TYR A 228 36.41 1.70 18.02
N GLY A 229 35.50 1.38 18.95
CA GLY A 229 34.99 2.36 19.91
C GLY A 229 33.85 1.82 20.79
N PRO A 230 33.66 2.38 21.99
CA PRO A 230 32.68 1.87 22.98
C PRO A 230 31.22 2.04 22.55
N LYS A 231 30.95 2.85 21.52
CA LYS A 231 29.61 3.06 20.96
C LYS A 231 29.36 2.28 19.66
N ILE A 232 30.34 1.51 19.22
CA ILE A 232 30.24 0.70 18.01
C ILE A 232 29.72 -0.67 18.43
N GLN A 233 28.68 -1.13 17.74
CA GLN A 233 28.22 -2.50 17.92
C GLN A 233 29.32 -3.45 17.46
N PRO A 234 29.66 -4.47 18.26
CA PRO A 234 30.63 -5.46 17.83
C PRO A 234 30.12 -6.19 16.58
N TYR A 235 31.00 -6.96 15.97
CA TYR A 235 30.67 -7.83 14.86
C TYR A 235 29.42 -8.69 15.19
N PRO A 236 28.45 -8.85 14.28
CA PRO A 236 28.49 -8.56 12.83
C PRO A 236 27.99 -7.17 12.40
N ASP A 237 27.32 -6.40 13.28
CA ASP A 237 26.60 -5.20 12.85
C ASP A 237 27.51 -4.00 12.57
N CYS A 238 28.61 -3.83 13.32
CA CYS A 238 29.61 -2.77 13.10
C CYS A 238 29.01 -1.35 12.89
N THR A 239 27.93 -1.02 13.62
CA THR A 239 27.24 0.28 13.52
C THR A 239 27.45 1.15 14.76
N ILE A 240 27.46 2.47 14.57
CA ILE A 240 27.56 3.43 15.68
C ILE A 240 26.17 3.62 16.29
N ARG A 241 25.99 3.26 17.57
CA ARG A 241 24.80 3.62 18.34
C ARG A 241 24.91 5.08 18.76
N ILE A 242 24.30 5.97 17.99
CA ILE A 242 24.08 7.35 18.42
C ILE A 242 22.94 7.30 19.45
N SER A 243 23.28 7.17 20.74
CA SER A 243 22.30 7.40 21.80
C SER A 243 21.75 8.81 21.61
N GLN A 244 20.41 8.93 21.49
CA GLN A 244 19.77 10.23 21.46
C GLN A 244 20.29 11.01 22.68
N PRO A 245 20.87 12.20 22.50
CA PRO A 245 21.41 12.95 23.63
C PRO A 245 20.28 13.15 24.63
N LYS A 246 20.50 12.83 25.92
CA LYS A 246 19.52 13.01 27.01
C LYS A 246 18.84 14.38 26.96
N ALA A 247 19.53 15.41 26.48
CA ALA A 247 19.01 16.75 26.26
C ALA A 247 17.83 16.82 25.26
N ARG A 248 17.77 15.98 24.21
CA ARG A 248 16.63 15.93 23.28
C ARG A 248 15.40 15.30 23.92
N VAL A 249 15.59 14.23 24.71
CA VAL A 249 14.50 13.56 25.43
C VAL A 249 13.91 14.49 26.50
N LEU A 250 14.77 15.15 27.29
CA LEU A 250 14.33 16.10 28.32
C LEU A 250 13.56 17.30 27.72
N ARG A 251 14.01 17.82 26.56
CA ARG A 251 13.31 18.94 25.86
C ARG A 251 11.92 18.54 25.37
N GLN A 252 11.75 17.30 24.92
CA GLN A 252 10.48 16.82 24.37
C GLN A 252 9.43 16.61 25.48
N GLU A 253 9.86 16.19 26.67
CA GLU A 253 8.99 16.06 27.83
C GLU A 253 8.58 17.45 28.39
N THR A 254 9.50 18.41 28.46
CA THR A 254 9.18 19.78 28.91
C THR A 254 8.22 20.51 27.98
N ASP A 255 8.31 20.33 26.66
CA ASP A 255 7.39 20.97 25.71
C ASP A 255 5.93 20.52 25.87
N SER A 256 5.72 19.25 26.24
CA SER A 256 4.37 18.71 26.50
C SER A 256 3.75 19.30 27.77
N GLN A 257 4.55 19.49 28.82
CA GLN A 257 4.10 20.08 30.09
C GLN A 257 3.81 21.59 29.94
N ILE A 258 4.57 22.30 29.12
CA ILE A 258 4.32 23.74 28.87
C ILE A 258 3.01 23.91 28.08
N ARG A 259 2.75 23.06 27.08
CA ARG A 259 1.53 23.12 26.26
C ARG A 259 0.26 22.90 27.09
N SER A 260 0.25 21.93 28.00
CA SER A 260 -0.91 21.66 28.85
C SER A 260 -1.19 22.80 29.83
N ARG A 261 -0.13 23.38 30.44
CA ARG A 261 -0.25 24.54 31.33
C ARG A 261 -0.80 25.77 30.58
N MET A 262 -0.35 26.03 29.36
CA MET A 262 -0.85 27.14 28.55
C MET A 262 -2.34 27.01 28.21
N LEU A 263 -2.83 25.82 27.86
CA LEU A 263 -4.25 25.59 27.56
C LEU A 263 -5.14 25.85 28.77
N ILE A 264 -4.73 25.41 29.97
CA ILE A 264 -5.47 25.64 31.22
C ILE A 264 -5.54 27.14 31.54
N THR A 265 -4.41 27.85 31.42
CA THR A 265 -4.37 29.30 31.71
C THR A 265 -5.26 30.09 30.74
N VAL A 266 -5.20 29.80 29.44
CA VAL A 266 -6.05 30.47 28.43
C VAL A 266 -7.53 30.18 28.67
N GLY A 267 -7.88 28.93 29.01
CA GLY A 267 -9.24 28.55 29.37
C GLY A 267 -9.76 29.34 30.58
N ALA A 268 -8.99 29.42 31.65
CA ALA A 268 -9.37 30.18 32.85
C ALA A 268 -9.54 31.69 32.57
N CYS A 269 -8.61 32.30 31.83
CA CYS A 269 -8.72 33.72 31.45
C CYS A 269 -9.96 33.99 30.58
N SER A 270 -10.28 33.09 29.65
CA SER A 270 -11.47 33.22 28.80
C SER A 270 -12.77 33.18 29.61
N LEU A 271 -12.84 32.29 30.60
CA LEU A 271 -14.01 32.14 31.47
C LEU A 271 -14.19 33.37 32.37
N LEU A 272 -13.10 33.92 32.91
CA LEU A 272 -13.14 35.17 33.69
C LEU A 272 -13.63 36.35 32.84
N LEU A 273 -13.17 36.46 31.58
CA LEU A 273 -13.65 37.50 30.66
C LEU A 273 -15.15 37.36 30.39
N LEU A 274 -15.65 36.14 30.18
CA LEU A 274 -17.08 35.88 30.00
C LEU A 274 -17.89 36.27 31.24
N LEU A 275 -17.38 35.99 32.45
CA LEU A 275 -18.04 36.42 33.69
C LEU A 275 -18.09 37.95 33.82
N VAL A 276 -17.01 38.65 33.46
CA VAL A 276 -17.00 40.13 33.47
C VAL A 276 -17.98 40.69 32.43
N ILE A 277 -18.01 40.13 31.22
CA ILE A 277 -18.93 40.55 30.15
C ILE A 277 -20.39 40.31 30.57
N THR A 278 -20.70 39.15 31.16
CA THR A 278 -22.05 38.84 31.64
C THR A 278 -22.47 39.77 32.77
N MET A 279 -21.57 40.05 33.73
CA MET A 279 -21.80 41.05 34.77
C MET A 279 -22.04 42.44 34.18
N PHE A 280 -21.27 42.85 33.16
CA PHE A 280 -21.47 44.11 32.48
C PHE A 280 -22.82 44.16 31.77
N ILE A 281 -23.21 43.13 31.04
CA ILE A 281 -24.52 43.04 30.37
C ILE A 281 -25.66 43.11 31.40
N LEU A 282 -25.56 42.37 32.50
CA LEU A 282 -26.56 42.39 33.57
C LEU A 282 -26.63 43.76 34.25
N HIS A 283 -25.50 44.42 34.46
CA HIS A 283 -25.43 45.77 34.99
C HIS A 283 -26.08 46.78 34.05
N GLN A 284 -25.75 46.75 32.76
CA GLN A 284 -26.39 47.58 31.74
C GLN A 284 -27.91 47.33 31.67
N ARG A 285 -28.34 46.06 31.72
CA ARG A 285 -29.76 45.70 31.77
C ARG A 285 -30.46 46.26 33.02
N ARG A 286 -29.81 46.19 34.20
CA ARG A 286 -30.34 46.77 35.44
C ARG A 286 -30.49 48.29 35.31
N LEU A 287 -29.46 48.99 34.82
CA LEU A 287 -29.52 50.43 34.60
C LEU A 287 -30.64 50.81 33.62
N MET A 288 -30.79 50.07 32.52
CA MET A 288 -31.86 50.31 31.55
C MET A 288 -33.25 50.06 32.13
N LYS A 289 -33.42 49.02 32.96
CA LYS A 289 -34.68 48.76 33.67
C LYS A 289 -35.02 49.89 34.65
N MET A 290 -34.03 50.38 35.40
CA MET A 290 -34.21 51.52 36.31
C MET A 290 -34.52 52.81 35.57
N ARG A 291 -33.98 53.03 34.35
CA ARG A 291 -34.30 54.22 33.53
C ARG A 291 -35.70 54.16 32.91
N LYS A 292 -36.23 52.97 32.64
CA LYS A 292 -37.57 52.78 32.07
C LYS A 292 -38.68 53.08 33.08
N SER A 293 -38.49 52.73 34.35
CA SER A 293 -39.46 52.95 35.45
C SER A 293 -39.92 54.43 35.60
N PRO A 294 -39.02 55.44 35.74
CA PRO A 294 -39.42 56.84 35.91
C PRO A 294 -40.01 57.44 34.62
N TYR A 295 -39.60 56.95 33.45
CA TYR A 295 -40.14 57.39 32.16
C TYR A 295 -41.57 56.87 31.94
N GLU A 296 -41.86 55.60 32.26
CA GLU A 296 -43.22 55.05 32.20
C GLU A 296 -44.15 55.70 33.24
N GLU A 297 -43.63 56.01 34.43
CA GLU A 297 -44.38 56.67 35.50
C GLU A 297 -44.69 58.14 35.19
N SER A 298 -43.78 58.86 34.54
CA SER A 298 -44.06 60.23 34.05
C SER A 298 -45.12 60.24 32.96
N ARG A 299 -45.07 59.28 32.03
CA ARG A 299 -46.09 59.15 30.96
C ARG A 299 -47.48 58.83 31.52
N ARG A 300 -47.58 58.05 32.60
CA ARG A 300 -48.87 57.80 33.29
C ARG A 300 -49.44 59.08 33.87
N ARG A 301 -48.60 59.89 34.55
CA ARG A 301 -49.03 61.17 35.13
C ARG A 301 -49.55 62.14 34.07
N GLU A 302 -48.87 62.27 32.93
CA GLU A 302 -49.35 63.09 31.81
C GLU A 302 -50.70 62.60 31.26
N LEU A 303 -50.96 61.28 31.27
CA LEU A 303 -52.23 60.71 30.80
C LEU A 303 -53.38 61.01 31.78
N GLU A 304 -53.11 60.87 33.08
CA GLU A 304 -54.07 61.19 34.16
C GLU A 304 -54.42 62.68 34.16
N GLU A 305 -53.44 63.58 34.00
CA GLU A 305 -53.68 65.02 33.87
C GLU A 305 -54.57 65.36 32.67
N ARG A 306 -54.31 64.74 31.51
CA ARG A 306 -55.15 64.92 30.31
C ARG A 306 -56.58 64.41 30.53
N GLN A 307 -56.76 63.29 31.23
CA GLN A 307 -58.10 62.79 31.56
C GLN A 307 -58.85 63.73 32.49
N ASN A 308 -58.19 64.22 33.55
CA ASN A 308 -58.79 65.17 34.48
C ASN A 308 -59.20 66.48 33.80
N MET A 309 -58.38 66.99 32.87
CA MET A 309 -58.71 68.19 32.08
C MET A 309 -59.95 67.99 31.20
N LEU A 310 -60.09 66.82 30.57
CA LEU A 310 -61.27 66.50 29.76
C LEU A 310 -62.54 66.36 30.62
N GLU A 311 -62.42 65.79 31.81
CA GLU A 311 -63.54 65.65 32.75
C GLU A 311 -64.01 67.02 33.28
N GLN A 312 -63.08 67.92 33.64
CA GLN A 312 -63.42 69.29 34.03
C GLN A 312 -64.08 70.07 32.90
N ALA A 313 -63.61 69.92 31.66
CA ALA A 313 -64.25 70.54 30.51
C ALA A 313 -65.70 70.05 30.32
N ALA A 314 -65.95 68.75 30.48
CA ALA A 314 -67.30 68.17 30.40
C ALA A 314 -68.23 68.75 31.48
N ILE A 315 -67.77 68.88 32.73
CA ILE A 315 -68.56 69.49 33.82
C ILE A 315 -68.87 70.96 33.54
N SER A 316 -67.91 71.72 33.00
CA SER A 316 -68.13 73.13 32.65
C SER A 316 -69.19 73.30 31.55
N MET A 317 -69.22 72.40 30.57
CA MET A 317 -70.23 72.40 29.52
C MET A 317 -71.63 72.09 30.07
N ASP A 318 -71.73 71.16 31.03
CA ASP A 318 -73.00 70.87 31.71
C ASP A 318 -73.50 72.05 32.54
N HIS A 319 -72.60 72.82 33.17
CA HIS A 319 -72.96 74.02 33.92
C HIS A 319 -73.52 75.11 32.98
N ILE A 320 -72.89 75.34 31.83
CA ILE A 320 -73.37 76.30 30.81
C ILE A 320 -74.72 75.83 30.24
N SER A 321 -74.88 74.54 29.96
CA SER A 321 -76.14 73.96 29.48
C SER A 321 -77.28 74.14 30.50
N ASN A 322 -77.01 73.92 31.80
CA ASN A 322 -77.98 74.14 32.87
C ASN A 322 -78.33 75.62 33.07
N GLU A 323 -77.36 76.52 32.91
CA GLU A 323 -77.57 77.97 32.98
C GLU A 323 -78.43 78.47 31.81
N GLU A 324 -78.17 78.00 30.58
CA GLU A 324 -79.06 78.23 29.43
C GLU A 324 -80.48 77.67 29.69
N ARG A 325 -80.59 76.50 30.31
CA ARG A 325 -81.89 75.88 30.61
C ARG A 325 -82.70 76.70 31.63
N LEU A 326 -82.02 77.26 32.63
CA LEU A 326 -82.62 78.16 33.63
C LEU A 326 -83.07 79.49 33.02
N LEU A 327 -82.27 80.08 32.11
CA LEU A 327 -82.66 81.29 31.37
C LEU A 327 -83.89 81.06 30.49
N ARG A 328 -83.96 79.93 29.77
CA ARG A 328 -85.16 79.57 28.97
C ARG A 328 -86.40 79.33 29.83
N MET A 329 -86.25 78.81 31.05
CA MET A 329 -87.37 78.68 32.01
C MET A 329 -87.82 80.04 32.56
N ALA A 330 -86.92 80.98 32.80
CA ALA A 330 -87.26 82.32 33.26
C ALA A 330 -88.03 83.14 32.21
N GLU A 331 -87.66 83.04 30.93
CA GLU A 331 -88.40 83.66 29.82
C GLU A 331 -89.81 83.08 29.66
N SER A 332 -90.00 81.78 29.91
CA SER A 332 -91.33 81.16 29.88
C SER A 332 -92.27 81.63 31.00
N LYS A 333 -91.72 82.07 32.15
CA LYS A 333 -92.51 82.59 33.29
C LYS A 333 -92.91 84.06 33.14
N LEU A 334 -92.22 84.86 32.32
CA LEU A 334 -92.66 86.24 32.00
C LEU A 334 -93.73 86.30 30.90
N ALA A 335 -93.84 85.27 30.05
CA ALA A 335 -94.82 85.22 28.96
C ALA A 335 -96.25 84.83 29.39
N SER A 336 -96.48 84.39 30.65
CA SER A 336 -97.82 84.01 31.15
C SER A 336 -98.51 85.07 32.02
N SER A 337 -97.90 86.25 32.22
CA SER A 337 -98.43 87.31 33.11
C SER A 337 -98.94 88.57 32.37
N SER A 338 -99.26 88.48 31.08
CA SER A 338 -99.79 89.63 30.30
C SER A 338 -100.78 89.20 29.20
N GLN A 339 -101.85 88.53 29.61
CA GLN A 339 -103.17 88.49 28.94
C GLN A 339 -104.19 88.43 30.11
N SER A 340 -105.21 89.26 30.28
CA SER A 340 -105.70 90.45 29.63
C SER A 340 -106.66 91.13 30.62
N ILE A 341 -106.36 92.37 31.01
CA ILE A 341 -107.35 93.34 31.49
C ILE A 341 -107.22 94.53 30.55
N THR A 342 -108.01 94.56 29.48
CA THR A 342 -108.39 95.78 28.73
C THR A 342 -109.41 95.44 27.65
N THR A 343 -110.71 95.56 27.98
CA THR A 343 -111.70 96.11 27.04
C THR A 343 -112.83 96.78 27.81
N LYS A 344 -112.71 98.09 28.03
CA LYS A 344 -113.81 99.05 28.13
C LYS A 344 -113.22 100.45 27.96
N ARG A 345 -113.46 101.08 26.80
CA ARG A 345 -114.17 102.38 26.66
C ARG A 345 -113.79 103.15 25.38
N SER A 346 -114.66 103.02 24.37
CA SER A 346 -115.04 104.01 23.34
C SER A 346 -116.15 103.33 22.52
N GLN A 347 -117.28 103.91 22.11
CA GLN A 347 -117.77 105.27 22.03
C GLN A 347 -119.29 105.18 21.73
N CYS A 348 -120.02 106.25 22.02
CA CYS A 348 -121.46 106.40 21.83
C CYS A 348 -121.76 107.13 20.51
N ASN A 349 -122.66 106.63 19.65
CA ASN A 349 -123.74 107.36 18.92
C ASN A 349 -124.34 106.50 17.77
N GLU A 350 -125.65 106.26 17.77
CA GLU A 350 -126.63 106.94 16.89
C GLU A 350 -128.08 106.55 17.25
N ARG A 351 -128.97 107.47 16.87
CA ARG A 351 -130.45 107.55 16.89
C ARG A 351 -131.28 106.28 16.94
#